data_AF-A0A067N234-F1
#
_entry.id   AF-A0A067N234-F1
#
_cell.length_a   1.000
_cell.length_b   1.000
_cell.length_c   1.000
_cell.angle_alpha   90.00
_cell.angle_beta   90.00
_cell.angle_gamma   90.00
#
_symmetry.space_group_name_H-M   'P 1'
#
loop_
_entity.id
_entity.type
_entity.pdbx_description
1 polymer ?
#
loop_
_entity_poly.entity_id
_entity_poly.type
_entity_poly.pdbx_seq_one_letter_code
_entity_poly.pdbx_strand_id
1 'polypeptide(L)'
;MEPGFDICWVDLPKKALVDAQISAEYVAQAVLSLAKRSTTGKVSIIGHSQGAGFNPQWALTFFPSIRSYVAAYVALAPDFHGTLDSTFCKFLPTSICPQSIWQQAAGSHYIRAQNIDGYRALVPTTVIYTSTDEVVTPEVGLTYSSRLDGATIIGVQDLDICGPAKMLGHASMLIDPAPFALAYNALINGGNAIRSDFALTSCVSYPVPPSVDFGATVNLIESAYKDLASGFFPAETVSSAEPPLRKYVCDRYPDQGFSCA
;
A
#
# COMPACT_ATOMS: atom_id res chain seq x y z
N MET A 1 -23.22 4.98 12.39
CA MET A 1 -22.16 5.70 11.66
C MET A 1 -22.36 5.40 10.19
N GLU A 2 -23.01 6.28 9.43
CA GLU A 2 -22.87 6.20 7.96
C GLU A 2 -21.43 6.66 7.67
N PRO A 3 -20.61 5.93 6.91
CA PRO A 3 -19.27 6.41 6.60
C PRO A 3 -19.46 7.65 5.72
N GLY A 4 -19.05 8.82 6.23
CA GLY A 4 -19.20 10.11 5.57
C GLY A 4 -18.31 10.29 4.33
N PHE A 5 -18.12 9.23 3.55
CA PHE A 5 -17.23 9.18 2.40
C PHE A 5 -17.94 8.50 1.22
N ASP A 6 -17.86 9.12 0.04
CA ASP A 6 -18.20 8.47 -1.22
C ASP A 6 -17.04 7.55 -1.64
N ILE A 7 -17.26 6.23 -1.54
CA ILE A 7 -16.21 5.24 -1.81
C ILE A 7 -16.10 5.00 -3.32
N CYS A 8 -14.89 5.19 -3.86
CA CYS A 8 -14.50 4.78 -5.20
C CYS A 8 -13.27 3.86 -5.10
N TRP A 9 -13.15 2.92 -6.02
CA TRP A 9 -11.95 2.07 -6.15
C TRP A 9 -11.34 2.21 -7.54
N VAL A 10 -10.07 1.81 -7.65
CA VAL A 10 -9.32 1.81 -8.91
C VAL A 10 -9.07 0.37 -9.32
N ASP A 11 -9.66 -0.05 -10.43
CA ASP A 11 -9.35 -1.35 -11.03
C ASP A 11 -7.98 -1.29 -11.71
N LEU A 12 -6.95 -1.68 -10.98
CA LEU A 12 -5.58 -1.70 -11.49
C LEU A 12 -5.43 -2.76 -12.58
N PRO A 13 -4.65 -2.46 -13.64
CA PRO A 13 -4.49 -3.37 -14.76
C PRO A 13 -3.97 -4.73 -14.29
N LYS A 14 -4.64 -5.79 -14.74
CA LYS A 14 -4.26 -7.19 -14.47
C LYS A 14 -4.03 -7.46 -12.97
N LYS A 15 -4.91 -6.93 -12.11
CA LYS A 15 -4.83 -7.10 -10.65
C LYS A 15 -3.48 -6.62 -10.06
N ALA A 16 -2.90 -5.58 -10.66
CA ALA A 16 -1.63 -4.98 -10.23
C ALA A 16 -0.40 -5.91 -10.31
N LEU A 17 -0.45 -6.92 -11.20
CA LEU A 17 0.67 -7.84 -11.45
C LEU A 17 1.64 -7.34 -12.54
N VAL A 18 1.23 -6.36 -13.33
CA VAL A 18 2.09 -5.67 -14.32
C VAL A 18 3.01 -4.67 -13.64
N ASP A 19 3.94 -4.08 -14.40
CA ASP A 19 4.80 -2.96 -13.98
C ASP A 19 4.03 -1.94 -13.10
N ALA A 20 4.43 -1.84 -11.83
CA ALA A 20 3.80 -1.00 -10.82
C ALA A 20 3.87 0.50 -11.17
N GLN A 21 4.76 0.90 -12.09
CA GLN A 21 4.78 2.27 -12.63
C GLN A 21 3.50 2.58 -13.41
N ILE A 22 2.93 1.58 -14.12
CA ILE A 22 1.63 1.68 -14.78
C ILE A 22 0.53 1.77 -13.74
N SER A 23 0.55 0.90 -12.73
CA SER A 23 -0.43 0.94 -11.63
C SER A 23 -0.45 2.31 -10.93
N ALA A 24 0.70 2.93 -10.73
CA ALA A 24 0.81 4.27 -10.16
C ALA A 24 0.25 5.37 -11.08
N GLU A 25 0.36 5.25 -12.40
CA GLU A 25 -0.29 6.17 -13.36
C GLU A 25 -1.82 6.13 -13.23
N TYR A 26 -2.41 4.93 -13.04
CA TYR A 26 -3.84 4.79 -12.79
C TYR A 26 -4.26 5.48 -11.49
N VAL A 27 -3.46 5.37 -10.42
CA VAL A 27 -3.71 6.08 -9.16
C VAL A 27 -3.63 7.60 -9.36
N ALA A 28 -2.61 8.10 -10.05
CA ALA A 28 -2.47 9.53 -10.32
C ALA A 28 -3.67 10.09 -11.11
N GLN A 29 -4.14 9.37 -12.14
CA GLN A 29 -5.31 9.77 -12.91
C GLN A 29 -6.61 9.69 -12.11
N ALA A 30 -6.77 8.66 -11.27
CA ALA A 30 -7.93 8.52 -10.41
C ALA A 30 -8.03 9.69 -9.42
N VAL A 31 -6.93 10.09 -8.79
CA VAL A 31 -6.88 11.26 -7.90
C VAL A 31 -7.36 12.51 -8.63
N LEU A 32 -6.83 12.81 -9.82
CA LEU A 32 -7.21 13.99 -10.59
C LEU A 32 -8.69 13.95 -11.04
N SER A 33 -9.18 12.79 -11.46
CA SER A 33 -10.55 12.61 -11.95
C SER A 33 -11.57 12.72 -10.82
N LEU A 34 -11.32 12.05 -9.70
CA LEU A 34 -12.22 12.02 -8.55
C LEU A 34 -12.21 13.35 -7.78
N ALA A 35 -11.05 14.00 -7.64
CA ALA A 35 -10.97 15.30 -6.98
C ALA A 35 -11.83 16.37 -7.67
N LYS A 36 -11.94 16.34 -9.02
CA LYS A 36 -12.83 17.23 -9.77
C LYS A 36 -14.32 16.99 -9.52
N ARG A 37 -14.69 15.77 -9.09
CA ARG A 37 -16.06 15.35 -8.80
C ARG A 37 -16.39 15.47 -7.31
N SER A 38 -15.37 15.57 -6.46
CA SER A 38 -15.49 15.74 -5.01
C SER A 38 -15.94 17.15 -4.67
N THR A 39 -16.85 17.27 -3.71
CA THR A 39 -17.32 18.56 -3.18
C THR A 39 -16.22 19.36 -2.50
N THR A 40 -15.16 18.71 -2.01
CA THR A 40 -14.02 19.36 -1.35
C THR A 40 -12.90 19.73 -2.32
N GLY A 41 -13.00 19.32 -3.59
CA GLY A 41 -11.89 19.43 -4.55
C GLY A 41 -10.70 18.52 -4.22
N LYS A 42 -10.83 17.61 -3.25
CA LYS A 42 -9.80 16.66 -2.81
C LYS A 42 -10.37 15.27 -2.61
N VAL A 43 -9.48 14.28 -2.56
CA VAL A 43 -9.79 12.89 -2.23
C VAL A 43 -8.90 12.39 -1.11
N SER A 44 -9.37 11.37 -0.39
CA SER A 44 -8.54 10.57 0.50
C SER A 44 -8.16 9.29 -0.21
N ILE A 45 -6.91 8.86 -0.06
CA ILE A 45 -6.42 7.58 -0.57
C ILE A 45 -6.38 6.61 0.60
N ILE A 46 -6.96 5.43 0.42
CA ILE A 46 -6.72 4.28 1.28
C ILE A 46 -6.23 3.12 0.42
N GLY A 47 -5.18 2.45 0.86
CA GLY A 47 -4.59 1.33 0.14
C GLY A 47 -4.20 0.20 1.08
N HIS A 48 -3.96 -0.98 0.50
CA HIS A 48 -3.38 -2.14 1.18
C HIS A 48 -2.22 -2.73 0.37
N SER A 49 -1.19 -3.27 1.04
CA SER A 49 -0.08 -3.96 0.40
C SER A 49 0.63 -3.09 -0.64
N GLN A 50 0.91 -3.59 -1.84
CA GLN A 50 1.38 -2.81 -2.99
C GLN A 50 0.52 -1.56 -3.29
N GLY A 51 -0.80 -1.67 -3.10
CA GLY A 51 -1.73 -0.55 -3.24
C GLY A 51 -1.59 0.50 -2.13
N ALA A 52 -0.86 0.20 -1.06
CA ALA A 52 -0.51 1.09 0.04
C ALA A 52 0.96 1.54 0.03
N GLY A 53 1.93 0.71 -0.37
CA GLY A 53 3.37 1.05 -0.28
C GLY A 53 3.97 1.56 -1.58
N PHE A 54 3.42 1.13 -2.72
CA PHE A 54 3.99 1.43 -4.03
C PHE A 54 3.12 2.35 -4.86
N ASN A 55 1.91 1.93 -5.21
CA ASN A 55 1.14 2.63 -6.24
C ASN A 55 0.83 4.10 -5.89
N PRO A 56 0.34 4.45 -4.67
CA PRO A 56 0.11 5.84 -4.32
C PRO A 56 1.40 6.61 -4.02
N GLN A 57 2.37 6.01 -3.35
CA GLN A 57 3.60 6.71 -2.98
C GLN A 57 4.47 7.03 -4.21
N TRP A 58 4.55 6.12 -5.17
CA TRP A 58 5.14 6.39 -6.48
C TRP A 58 4.40 7.50 -7.21
N ALA A 59 3.06 7.45 -7.23
CA ALA A 59 2.25 8.48 -7.87
C ALA A 59 2.50 9.87 -7.27
N LEU A 60 2.53 9.96 -5.93
CA LEU A 60 2.85 11.19 -5.21
C LEU A 60 4.29 11.66 -5.46
N THR A 61 5.23 10.73 -5.64
CA THR A 61 6.66 11.05 -5.88
C THR A 61 6.88 11.63 -7.28
N PHE A 62 6.38 10.94 -8.31
CA PHE A 62 6.66 11.27 -9.72
C PHE A 62 5.62 12.18 -10.39
N PHE A 63 4.41 12.28 -9.85
CA PHE A 63 3.37 13.22 -10.32
C PHE A 63 3.02 14.24 -9.22
N PRO A 64 3.96 15.14 -8.83
CA PRO A 64 3.79 16.04 -7.69
C PRO A 64 2.56 16.96 -7.80
N SER A 65 2.06 17.21 -9.01
CA SER A 65 0.84 17.98 -9.24
C SER A 65 -0.41 17.37 -8.59
N ILE A 66 -0.43 16.07 -8.30
CA ILE A 66 -1.61 15.43 -7.67
C ILE A 66 -1.68 15.73 -6.17
N ARG A 67 -0.57 16.13 -5.52
CA ARG A 67 -0.49 16.26 -4.05
C ARG A 67 -1.49 17.26 -3.48
N SER A 68 -1.77 18.36 -4.19
CA SER A 68 -2.76 19.35 -3.77
C SER A 68 -4.20 18.84 -3.74
N TYR A 69 -4.46 17.71 -4.40
CA TYR A 69 -5.76 17.07 -4.49
C TYR A 69 -5.93 15.91 -3.49
N VAL A 70 -4.91 15.61 -2.68
CA VAL A 70 -4.97 14.53 -1.69
C VAL A 70 -5.12 15.15 -0.30
N ALA A 71 -6.24 14.85 0.36
CA ALA A 71 -6.53 15.32 1.71
C ALA A 71 -5.90 14.42 2.79
N ALA A 72 -5.86 13.12 2.53
CA ALA A 72 -5.36 12.11 3.44
C ALA A 72 -4.84 10.89 2.66
N TYR A 73 -3.86 10.19 3.22
CA TYR A 73 -3.37 8.91 2.73
C TYR A 73 -3.28 7.91 3.89
N VAL A 74 -4.08 6.86 3.84
CA VAL A 74 -4.07 5.77 4.82
C VAL A 74 -3.50 4.52 4.17
N ALA A 75 -2.37 4.07 4.69
CA ALA A 75 -1.62 2.94 4.16
C ALA A 75 -1.73 1.74 5.12
N LEU A 76 -2.39 0.67 4.68
CA LEU A 76 -2.53 -0.59 5.43
C LEU A 76 -1.50 -1.60 4.96
N ALA A 77 -0.67 -2.14 5.85
CA ALA A 77 0.44 -3.05 5.52
C ALA A 77 1.26 -2.60 4.29
N PRO A 78 1.72 -1.32 4.23
CA PRO A 78 2.47 -0.85 3.08
C PRO A 78 3.88 -1.45 3.03
N ASP A 79 4.35 -1.67 1.83
CA ASP A 79 5.67 -2.17 1.49
C ASP A 79 6.58 -1.06 0.94
N PHE A 80 6.68 0.10 1.60
CA PHE A 80 7.46 1.26 1.10
C PHE A 80 8.93 0.94 0.81
N HIS A 81 9.50 -0.05 1.49
CA HIS A 81 10.87 -0.53 1.29
C HIS A 81 10.92 -1.93 0.66
N GLY A 82 9.79 -2.39 0.12
CA GLY A 82 9.61 -3.73 -0.43
C GLY A 82 9.57 -4.82 0.63
N THR A 83 9.64 -6.07 0.17
CA THR A 83 9.67 -7.23 1.05
C THR A 83 10.81 -8.16 0.69
N LEU A 84 11.43 -8.75 1.72
CA LEU A 84 12.41 -9.82 1.56
C LEU A 84 11.78 -11.05 0.92
N ASP A 85 10.49 -11.31 1.16
CA ASP A 85 9.83 -12.48 0.62
C ASP A 85 9.82 -12.45 -0.91
N SER A 86 9.47 -11.31 -1.52
CA SER A 86 9.48 -11.13 -2.99
C SER A 86 10.86 -11.31 -3.66
N THR A 87 11.95 -11.40 -2.88
CA THR A 87 13.27 -11.73 -3.45
C THR A 87 13.32 -13.16 -4.02
N PHE A 88 12.34 -14.02 -3.70
CA PHE A 88 12.22 -15.39 -4.23
C PHE A 88 12.24 -15.44 -5.77
N CYS A 89 11.79 -14.39 -6.45
CA CYS A 89 11.79 -14.33 -7.92
C CYS A 89 13.18 -14.55 -8.54
N LYS A 90 14.24 -14.13 -7.84
CA LYS A 90 15.66 -14.36 -8.23
C LYS A 90 16.06 -15.83 -8.20
N PHE A 91 15.35 -16.63 -7.43
CA PHE A 91 15.66 -18.03 -7.17
C PHE A 91 14.71 -19.00 -7.88
N LEU A 92 13.70 -18.49 -8.59
CA LEU A 92 12.86 -19.33 -9.45
C LEU A 92 13.70 -19.92 -10.58
N PRO A 93 13.60 -21.22 -10.89
CA PRO A 93 14.38 -21.86 -11.95
C PRO A 93 14.23 -21.21 -13.34
N THR A 94 13.06 -20.64 -13.62
CA THR A 94 12.76 -19.92 -14.86
C THR A 94 13.03 -18.42 -14.76
N SER A 95 13.20 -17.90 -13.53
CA SER A 95 13.15 -16.48 -13.18
C SER A 95 11.87 -15.77 -13.67
N ILE A 96 10.83 -16.50 -14.06
CA ILE A 96 9.58 -15.92 -14.53
C ILE A 96 8.73 -15.59 -13.30
N CYS A 97 8.52 -14.29 -13.09
CA CYS A 97 7.72 -13.74 -11.99
C CYS A 97 6.85 -12.59 -12.49
N PRO A 98 5.74 -12.26 -11.81
CA PRO A 98 5.01 -11.04 -12.10
C PRO A 98 5.94 -9.81 -12.01
N GLN A 99 5.77 -8.87 -12.93
CA GLN A 99 6.58 -7.66 -13.05
C GLN A 99 6.57 -6.84 -11.76
N SER A 100 5.42 -6.69 -11.12
CA SER A 100 5.34 -5.95 -9.85
C SER A 100 5.95 -6.68 -8.67
N ILE A 101 6.05 -8.01 -8.68
CA ILE A 101 6.71 -8.78 -7.59
C ILE A 101 8.23 -8.58 -7.67
N TRP A 102 8.79 -8.52 -8.88
CA TRP A 102 10.18 -8.09 -9.07
C TRP A 102 10.44 -6.70 -8.46
N GLN A 103 9.52 -5.76 -8.67
CA GLN A 103 9.63 -4.39 -8.15
C GLN A 103 9.38 -4.30 -6.63
N GLN A 104 8.57 -5.19 -6.06
CA GLN A 104 8.33 -5.31 -4.61
C GLN A 104 9.50 -5.97 -3.86
N ALA A 105 10.43 -6.63 -4.55
CA ALA A 105 11.59 -7.25 -3.92
C ALA A 105 12.51 -6.20 -3.29
N ALA A 106 12.84 -6.36 -2.00
CA ALA A 106 13.75 -5.45 -1.30
C ALA A 106 15.04 -5.19 -2.11
N GLY A 107 15.36 -3.91 -2.29
CA GLY A 107 16.51 -3.45 -3.08
C GLY A 107 16.30 -3.42 -4.60
N SER A 108 15.06 -3.54 -5.09
CA SER A 108 14.72 -3.32 -6.50
C SER A 108 15.07 -1.90 -6.97
N HIS A 109 15.24 -1.73 -8.29
CA HIS A 109 15.42 -0.42 -8.90
C HIS A 109 14.21 0.49 -8.65
N TYR A 110 13.00 -0.07 -8.64
CA TYR A 110 11.76 0.63 -8.30
C TYR A 110 11.82 1.21 -6.88
N ILE A 111 12.07 0.39 -5.86
CA ILE A 111 12.12 0.85 -4.46
C ILE A 111 13.22 1.91 -4.29
N ARG A 112 14.39 1.67 -4.91
CA ARG A 112 15.48 2.64 -4.88
C ARG A 112 15.06 3.98 -5.49
N ALA A 113 14.38 3.97 -6.63
CA ALA A 113 13.92 5.20 -7.28
C ALA A 113 12.81 5.91 -6.49
N GLN A 114 11.85 5.17 -5.93
CA GLN A 114 10.80 5.72 -5.07
C GLN A 114 11.41 6.44 -3.86
N ASN A 115 12.34 5.80 -3.16
CA ASN A 115 12.87 6.30 -1.90
C ASN A 115 13.98 7.36 -2.02
N ILE A 116 14.31 7.85 -3.22
CA ILE A 116 15.16 9.05 -3.34
C ILE A 116 14.40 10.27 -2.78
N ASP A 117 13.18 10.52 -3.25
CA ASP A 117 12.35 11.65 -2.83
C ASP A 117 11.10 11.22 -2.03
N GLY A 118 10.69 9.95 -2.16
CA GLY A 118 9.50 9.36 -1.57
C GLY A 118 9.73 8.55 -0.30
N TYR A 119 10.89 8.65 0.36
CA TYR A 119 11.17 7.99 1.65
C TYR A 119 10.36 8.57 2.83
N ARG A 120 9.62 9.65 2.58
CA ARG A 120 8.84 10.41 3.56
C ARG A 120 7.40 10.62 3.08
N ALA A 121 6.52 10.94 4.02
CA ALA A 121 5.16 11.36 3.74
C ALA A 121 5.18 12.63 2.87
N LEU A 122 4.51 12.57 1.72
CA LEU A 122 4.40 13.68 0.76
C LEU A 122 3.09 14.46 0.90
N VAL A 123 2.16 13.90 1.67
CA VAL A 123 0.83 14.39 2.05
C VAL A 123 0.56 13.91 3.49
N PRO A 124 -0.49 14.37 4.19
CA PRO A 124 -0.86 13.80 5.49
C PRO A 124 -1.10 12.30 5.39
N THR A 125 -0.25 11.51 6.05
CA THR A 125 -0.22 10.05 5.92
C THR A 125 -0.29 9.36 7.27
N THR A 126 -1.16 8.35 7.36
CA THR A 126 -1.15 7.37 8.44
C THR A 126 -0.76 6.01 7.89
N VAL A 127 0.19 5.36 8.53
CA VAL A 127 0.61 3.98 8.28
C VAL A 127 0.09 3.11 9.41
N ILE A 128 -0.61 2.03 9.03
CA ILE A 128 -1.05 0.99 9.96
C ILE A 128 -0.44 -0.31 9.48
N TYR A 129 0.33 -0.97 10.33
CA TYR A 129 1.04 -2.19 10.00
C TYR A 129 0.97 -3.20 11.14
N THR A 130 1.41 -4.43 10.88
CA THR A 130 1.45 -5.50 11.87
C THR A 130 2.86 -6.09 11.94
N SER A 131 3.39 -6.28 13.15
CA SER A 131 4.71 -6.90 13.34
C SER A 131 4.73 -8.40 13.02
N THR A 132 3.56 -9.01 12.83
CA THR A 132 3.39 -10.42 12.47
C THR A 132 3.00 -10.60 11.00
N ASP A 133 3.24 -9.59 10.16
CA ASP A 133 3.01 -9.66 8.72
C ASP A 133 3.89 -10.76 8.09
N GLU A 134 3.25 -11.69 7.37
CA GLU A 134 3.91 -12.84 6.74
C GLU A 134 4.23 -12.64 5.25
N VAL A 135 3.90 -11.46 4.69
CA VAL A 135 4.10 -11.12 3.27
C VAL A 135 5.06 -9.96 3.11
N VAL A 136 4.89 -8.93 3.94
CA VAL A 136 5.76 -7.76 3.99
C VAL A 136 6.73 -7.98 5.13
N THR A 137 7.99 -8.25 4.79
CA THR A 137 9.03 -8.49 5.79
C THR A 137 10.33 -7.75 5.45
N PRO A 138 11.07 -7.25 6.45
CA PRO A 138 10.75 -7.29 7.88
C PRO A 138 9.71 -6.22 8.29
N GLU A 139 8.88 -6.54 9.30
CA GLU A 139 8.00 -5.56 9.98
C GLU A 139 8.41 -5.30 11.45
N VAL A 140 9.65 -5.65 11.77
CA VAL A 140 10.27 -5.43 13.08
C VAL A 140 11.68 -4.86 12.93
N GLY A 141 12.14 -4.16 13.96
CA GLY A 141 13.49 -3.55 13.98
C GLY A 141 13.53 -2.15 13.37
N LEU A 142 14.74 -1.67 13.04
CA LEU A 142 14.95 -0.28 12.58
C LEU A 142 14.67 -0.06 11.08
N THR A 143 14.60 -1.15 10.32
CA THR A 143 14.48 -1.16 8.86
C THR A 143 13.20 -1.85 8.41
N TYR A 144 12.14 -1.75 9.20
CA TYR A 144 10.84 -2.32 8.86
C TYR A 144 10.26 -1.67 7.61
N SER A 145 9.57 -2.44 6.78
CA SER A 145 9.22 -2.00 5.43
C SER A 145 8.18 -0.87 5.42
N SER A 146 7.18 -0.97 6.30
CA SER A 146 6.11 0.02 6.46
C SER A 146 6.60 1.40 6.92
N ARG A 147 7.87 1.57 7.27
CA ARG A 147 8.40 2.87 7.70
C ARG A 147 8.19 3.93 6.63
N LEU A 148 7.71 5.11 7.04
CA LEU A 148 7.65 6.30 6.20
C LEU A 148 7.89 7.56 7.03
N ASP A 149 8.99 8.27 6.78
CA ASP A 149 9.38 9.40 7.61
C ASP A 149 8.32 10.52 7.56
N GLY A 150 7.95 11.07 8.72
CA GLY A 150 6.94 12.14 8.82
C GLY A 150 5.48 11.68 8.72
N ALA A 151 5.21 10.38 8.59
CA ALA A 151 3.86 9.82 8.74
C ALA A 151 3.50 9.57 10.22
N THR A 152 2.20 9.49 10.51
CA THR A 152 1.72 8.84 11.74
C THR A 152 1.83 7.33 11.57
N ILE A 153 2.73 6.68 12.30
CA ILE A 153 2.95 5.23 12.20
C ILE A 153 2.34 4.53 13.42
N ILE A 154 1.52 3.52 13.18
CA ILE A 154 0.82 2.76 14.22
C ILE A 154 1.00 1.26 13.95
N GLY A 155 1.72 0.58 14.84
CA GLY A 155 1.74 -0.87 14.88
C GLY A 155 0.51 -1.36 15.61
N VAL A 156 -0.22 -2.33 15.05
CA VAL A 156 -1.39 -2.91 15.73
C VAL A 156 -0.97 -3.54 17.08
N GLN A 157 0.25 -4.06 17.16
CA GLN A 157 0.85 -4.64 18.36
C GLN A 157 1.41 -3.62 19.37
N ASP A 158 1.33 -2.32 19.08
CA ASP A 158 1.75 -1.29 20.03
C ASP A 158 0.98 -1.41 21.35
N LEU A 159 1.63 -1.07 22.48
CA LEU A 159 1.09 -1.28 23.83
C LEU A 159 -0.20 -0.49 24.12
N ASP A 160 -0.34 0.67 23.50
CA ASP A 160 -1.52 1.55 23.57
C ASP A 160 -2.58 1.23 22.49
N ILE A 161 -2.35 0.21 21.65
CA ILE A 161 -3.28 -0.22 20.60
C ILE A 161 -3.86 -1.60 20.93
N CYS A 162 -3.34 -2.71 20.41
CA CYS A 162 -3.83 -4.05 20.75
C CYS A 162 -2.81 -4.91 21.50
N GLY A 163 -1.61 -4.40 21.70
CA GLY A 163 -0.54 -5.06 22.44
C GLY A 163 0.13 -6.22 21.69
N PRO A 164 1.28 -6.69 22.20
CA PRO A 164 2.17 -7.60 21.48
C PRO A 164 1.60 -9.01 21.26
N ALA A 165 0.54 -9.39 21.98
CA ALA A 165 -0.11 -10.69 21.83
C ALA A 165 -1.12 -10.74 20.67
N LYS A 166 -1.47 -9.60 20.06
CA LYS A 166 -2.40 -9.56 18.93
C LYS A 166 -1.73 -10.20 17.70
N MET A 167 -2.24 -11.37 17.32
CA MET A 167 -1.84 -12.04 16.07
C MET A 167 -2.69 -11.50 14.92
N LEU A 168 -2.04 -10.88 13.94
CA LEU A 168 -2.69 -10.31 12.77
C LEU A 168 -1.75 -10.38 11.57
N GLY A 169 -2.14 -11.09 10.52
CA GLY A 169 -1.35 -11.27 9.30
C GLY A 169 -1.68 -10.22 8.24
N HIS A 170 -0.97 -10.29 7.12
CA HIS A 170 -1.01 -9.30 6.04
C HIS A 170 -2.43 -9.03 5.53
N ALA A 171 -3.15 -10.09 5.15
CA ALA A 171 -4.49 -9.95 4.59
C ALA A 171 -5.57 -9.83 5.66
N SER A 172 -5.37 -10.42 6.84
CA SER A 172 -6.37 -10.32 7.92
C SER A 172 -6.50 -8.89 8.45
N MET A 173 -5.54 -8.00 8.18
CA MET A 173 -5.70 -6.55 8.42
C MET A 173 -6.92 -5.94 7.74
N LEU A 174 -7.35 -6.47 6.59
CA LEU A 174 -8.51 -5.95 5.86
C LEU A 174 -9.86 -6.29 6.52
N ILE A 175 -9.88 -7.27 7.42
CA ILE A 175 -11.08 -7.79 8.07
C ILE A 175 -11.05 -7.65 9.59
N ASP A 176 -9.96 -7.12 10.14
CA ASP A 176 -9.82 -6.92 11.58
C ASP A 176 -10.39 -5.55 11.98
N PRO A 177 -11.15 -5.49 13.08
CA PRO A 177 -11.77 -4.24 13.53
C PRO A 177 -10.77 -3.17 13.95
N ALA A 178 -9.55 -3.52 14.39
CA ALA A 178 -8.57 -2.53 14.85
C ALA A 178 -7.98 -1.70 13.70
N PRO A 179 -7.44 -2.29 12.61
CA PRO A 179 -7.05 -1.54 11.43
C PRO A 179 -8.18 -0.70 10.85
N PHE A 180 -9.43 -1.21 10.84
CA PHE A 180 -10.59 -0.44 10.39
C PHE A 180 -10.80 0.82 11.25
N ALA A 181 -10.80 0.68 12.58
CA ALA A 181 -10.98 1.78 13.51
C ALA A 181 -9.90 2.86 13.35
N LEU A 182 -8.64 2.43 13.21
CA LEU A 182 -7.49 3.31 12.99
C LEU A 182 -7.58 4.03 11.63
N ALA A 183 -7.94 3.31 10.57
CA ALA A 183 -8.09 3.87 9.24
C ALA A 183 -9.22 4.91 9.20
N TYR A 184 -10.37 4.58 9.80
CA TYR A 184 -11.48 5.52 9.92
C TYR A 184 -11.09 6.76 10.72
N ASN A 185 -10.41 6.58 11.86
CA ASN A 185 -9.89 7.68 12.67
C ASN A 185 -8.93 8.57 11.86
N ALA A 186 -8.02 8.00 11.08
CA ALA A 186 -7.13 8.77 10.21
C ALA A 186 -7.90 9.56 9.15
N LEU A 187 -8.89 8.95 8.50
CA LEU A 187 -9.68 9.58 7.44
C LEU A 187 -10.47 10.79 7.95
N ILE A 188 -11.09 10.70 9.13
CA ILE A 188 -11.85 11.81 9.72
C ILE A 188 -10.95 12.89 10.35
N ASN A 189 -9.67 12.58 10.59
CA ASN A 189 -8.66 13.50 11.13
C ASN A 189 -7.63 13.96 10.06
N GLY A 190 -8.06 14.06 8.81
CA GLY A 190 -7.26 14.65 7.73
C GLY A 190 -5.96 13.90 7.45
N GLY A 191 -5.98 12.57 7.59
CA GLY A 191 -4.84 11.68 7.32
C GLY A 191 -3.96 11.39 8.52
N ASN A 192 -4.29 11.87 9.71
CA ASN A 192 -3.51 11.66 10.93
C ASN A 192 -4.34 10.90 11.97
N ALA A 193 -4.11 9.61 12.15
CA ALA A 193 -4.73 8.89 13.25
C ALA A 193 -4.25 9.46 14.61
N ILE A 194 -5.20 9.57 15.54
CA ILE A 194 -4.98 10.06 16.90
C ILE A 194 -4.97 8.84 17.82
N ARG A 195 -3.78 8.45 18.27
CA ARG A 195 -3.59 7.24 19.09
C ARG A 195 -4.41 7.27 20.38
N SER A 196 -4.53 8.43 21.03
CA SER A 196 -5.31 8.58 22.27
C SER A 196 -6.82 8.39 22.09
N ASP A 197 -7.32 8.46 20.86
CA ASP A 197 -8.75 8.26 20.56
C ASP A 197 -9.07 6.78 20.28
N PHE A 198 -8.05 5.92 20.20
CA PHE A 198 -8.23 4.51 19.93
C PHE A 198 -8.87 3.80 21.14
N ALA A 199 -10.08 3.28 20.95
CA ALA A 199 -10.73 2.46 21.96
C ALA A 199 -10.23 1.02 21.88
N LEU A 200 -9.64 0.48 22.96
CA LEU A 200 -9.13 -0.90 23.04
C LEU A 200 -10.18 -1.97 22.71
N THR A 201 -11.47 -1.67 22.87
CA THR A 201 -12.57 -2.56 22.44
C THR A 201 -12.50 -2.86 20.94
N SER A 202 -11.95 -1.94 20.14
CA SER A 202 -11.74 -2.07 18.69
C SER A 202 -10.77 -3.21 18.33
N CYS A 203 -9.99 -3.72 19.28
CA CYS A 203 -9.16 -4.92 19.07
C CYS A 203 -9.98 -6.21 18.92
N VAL A 204 -11.25 -6.19 19.32
CA VAL A 204 -12.17 -7.34 19.28
C VAL A 204 -13.39 -7.02 18.43
N SER A 205 -13.93 -5.80 18.51
CA SER A 205 -15.10 -5.40 17.74
C SER A 205 -15.15 -3.89 17.51
N TYR A 206 -15.59 -3.49 16.33
CA TYR A 206 -15.83 -2.09 15.98
C TYR A 206 -17.23 -1.95 15.38
N PRO A 207 -18.02 -0.93 15.77
CA PRO A 207 -19.36 -0.74 15.24
C PRO A 207 -19.29 -0.28 13.77
N VAL A 208 -19.45 -1.23 12.85
CA VAL A 208 -19.57 -0.97 11.41
C VAL A 208 -21.04 -1.02 10.97
N PRO A 209 -21.43 -0.28 9.91
CA PRO A 209 -22.73 -0.47 9.28
C PRO A 209 -22.98 -1.94 8.89
N PRO A 210 -24.24 -2.42 8.92
CA PRO A 210 -24.57 -3.76 8.42
C PRO A 210 -24.19 -4.01 6.95
N SER A 211 -23.97 -2.95 6.16
CA SER A 211 -23.49 -3.04 4.77
C SER A 211 -22.01 -3.38 4.64
N VAL A 212 -21.23 -3.30 5.72
CA VAL A 212 -19.83 -3.74 5.76
C VAL A 212 -19.83 -5.24 6.04
N ASP A 213 -19.57 -6.03 4.99
CA ASP A 213 -19.48 -7.49 5.08
C ASP A 213 -18.01 -7.94 5.02
N PHE A 214 -17.40 -8.13 6.19
CA PHE A 214 -16.06 -8.69 6.29
C PHE A 214 -15.96 -10.12 5.74
N GLY A 215 -17.05 -10.90 5.74
CA GLY A 215 -17.08 -12.25 5.19
C GLY A 215 -16.89 -12.28 3.67
N ALA A 216 -17.51 -11.33 2.95
CA ALA A 216 -17.27 -11.15 1.52
C ALA A 216 -15.79 -10.82 1.23
N THR A 217 -15.14 -10.02 2.08
CA THR A 217 -13.71 -9.69 1.98
C THR A 217 -12.82 -10.92 2.18
N VAL A 218 -13.16 -11.84 3.09
CA VAL A 218 -12.43 -13.11 3.27
C VAL A 218 -12.39 -13.91 1.96
N ASN A 219 -13.52 -14.06 1.28
CA ASN A 219 -13.60 -14.82 0.03
C ASN A 219 -12.71 -14.21 -1.08
N LEU A 220 -12.66 -12.88 -1.16
CA LEU A 220 -11.80 -12.17 -2.11
C LEU A 220 -10.32 -12.39 -1.80
N ILE A 221 -9.95 -12.30 -0.52
CA ILE A 221 -8.58 -12.57 -0.05
C ILE A 221 -8.17 -14.00 -0.41
N GLU A 222 -8.99 -14.99 -0.09
CA GLU A 222 -8.71 -16.39 -0.42
C GLU A 222 -8.54 -16.62 -1.92
N SER A 223 -9.36 -15.98 -2.75
CA SER A 223 -9.23 -16.06 -4.21
C SER A 223 -7.92 -15.46 -4.70
N ALA A 224 -7.51 -14.30 -4.15
CA ALA A 224 -6.24 -13.66 -4.51
C ALA A 224 -5.04 -14.53 -4.11
N TYR A 225 -5.05 -15.13 -2.92
CA TYR A 225 -4.02 -16.08 -2.51
C TYR A 225 -3.97 -17.32 -3.40
N LYS A 226 -5.12 -17.88 -3.80
CA LYS A 226 -5.18 -19.02 -4.73
C LYS A 226 -4.58 -18.68 -6.09
N ASP A 227 -4.89 -17.50 -6.62
CA ASP A 227 -4.31 -17.03 -7.89
C ASP A 227 -2.78 -16.92 -7.79
N LEU A 228 -2.27 -16.30 -6.71
CA LEU A 228 -0.82 -16.18 -6.47
C LEU A 228 -0.14 -17.55 -6.27
N ALA A 229 -0.74 -18.43 -5.45
CA ALA A 229 -0.21 -19.75 -5.15
C ALA A 229 -0.25 -20.71 -6.34
N SER A 230 -1.15 -20.49 -7.31
CA SER A 230 -1.21 -21.27 -8.53
C SER A 230 0.06 -21.14 -9.37
N GLY A 231 0.79 -20.02 -9.25
CA GLY A 231 1.96 -19.70 -10.06
C GLY A 231 1.65 -19.50 -11.55
N PHE A 232 0.38 -19.60 -11.96
CA PHE A 232 -0.06 -19.41 -13.33
C PHE A 232 -0.52 -17.97 -13.52
N PHE A 233 0.41 -17.14 -13.97
CA PHE A 233 0.14 -15.76 -14.29
C PHE A 233 -0.05 -15.55 -15.80
N PRO A 234 -0.92 -14.61 -16.22
CA PRO A 234 -1.03 -14.26 -17.64
C PRO A 234 0.32 -13.83 -18.19
N ALA A 235 0.64 -14.25 -19.42
CA ALA A 235 1.97 -14.05 -20.02
C ALA A 235 2.38 -12.57 -20.07
N GLU A 236 1.40 -11.66 -20.24
CA GLU A 236 1.61 -10.21 -20.25
C GLU A 236 1.98 -9.61 -18.89
N THR A 237 1.82 -10.35 -17.79
CA THR A 237 2.10 -9.87 -16.43
C THR A 237 3.47 -10.30 -15.93
N VAL A 238 4.13 -11.26 -16.61
CA VAL A 238 5.37 -11.86 -16.13
C VAL A 238 6.60 -11.40 -16.92
N SER A 239 7.75 -11.49 -16.27
CA SER A 239 9.06 -11.14 -16.83
C SER A 239 10.16 -11.95 -16.16
N SER A 240 11.30 -12.08 -16.84
CA SER A 240 12.49 -12.78 -16.33
C SER A 240 13.37 -11.93 -15.41
N ALA A 241 13.09 -10.64 -15.30
CA ALA A 241 13.81 -9.67 -14.49
C ALA A 241 12.90 -8.47 -14.19
N GLU A 242 13.32 -7.61 -13.25
CA GLU A 242 12.64 -6.36 -12.97
C GLU A 242 12.48 -5.51 -14.25
N PRO A 243 11.27 -4.99 -14.53
CA PRO A 243 11.07 -4.07 -15.65
C PRO A 243 11.99 -2.85 -15.56
N PRO A 244 12.46 -2.31 -16.70
CA PRO A 244 13.16 -1.03 -16.70
C PRO A 244 12.27 0.08 -16.16
N LEU A 245 12.88 1.07 -15.51
CA LEU A 245 12.15 2.23 -15.01
C LEU A 245 11.66 3.10 -16.19
N ARG A 246 10.59 3.85 -15.99
CA ARG A 246 10.09 4.77 -17.01
C ARG A 246 11.11 5.86 -17.28
N LYS A 247 11.16 6.32 -18.53
CA LYS A 247 12.00 7.46 -18.93
C LYS A 247 11.96 8.66 -17.97
N TYR A 248 10.78 9.03 -17.44
CA TYR A 248 10.67 10.16 -16.51
C TYR A 248 11.47 9.99 -15.21
N VAL A 249 11.78 8.75 -14.82
CA VAL A 249 12.62 8.46 -13.65
C VAL A 249 14.07 8.81 -13.94
N CYS A 250 14.60 8.36 -15.08
CA CYS A 250 15.96 8.71 -15.50
C CYS A 250 16.11 10.20 -15.81
N ASP A 251 15.08 10.83 -16.39
CA ASP A 251 15.11 12.28 -16.64
C ASP A 251 15.17 13.07 -15.33
N ARG A 252 14.52 12.57 -14.27
CA ARG A 252 14.59 13.16 -12.93
C ARG A 252 15.90 12.86 -12.20
N TYR A 253 16.47 11.67 -12.41
CA TYR A 253 17.62 11.16 -11.68
C TYR A 253 18.74 10.66 -12.62
N PRO A 254 19.35 11.56 -13.44
CA PRO A 254 20.28 11.15 -14.50
C PRO A 254 21.54 10.45 -13.97
N ASP A 255 21.98 10.78 -12.76
CA ASP A 255 23.24 10.29 -12.19
C ASP A 255 23.07 9.03 -11.31
N GLN A 256 21.87 8.46 -11.24
CA GLN A 256 21.60 7.30 -10.38
C GLN A 256 21.87 5.95 -11.05
N GLY A 257 22.20 5.93 -12.34
CA GLY A 257 22.54 4.71 -13.07
C GLY A 257 21.37 3.73 -13.24
N PHE A 258 20.15 4.23 -13.31
CA PHE A 258 18.97 3.41 -13.59
C PHE A 258 18.93 2.97 -15.06
N SER A 259 18.44 1.74 -15.30
CA SER A 259 18.04 1.31 -16.64
C SER A 259 16.62 1.77 -16.89
N CYS A 260 16.40 2.57 -17.94
CA CYS A 260 15.08 3.10 -18.28
C CYS A 260 14.64 2.80 -19.71
N ALA A 261 13.33 2.66 -19.91
CA ALA A 261 12.66 2.49 -21.19
C ALA A 261 11.37 3.33 -21.29
#